data_AF-A0A840A9T2-F1
#
_entry.id   AF-A0A840A9T2-F1
#
_cell.length_a   1.000
_cell.length_b   1.000
_cell.length_c   1.000
_cell.angle_alpha   90.00
_cell.angle_beta   90.00
_cell.angle_gamma   90.00
#
_symmetry.space_group_name_H-M   'P 1'
#
loop_
_entity.id
_entity.type
_entity.pdbx_description
1 polymer ?
#
loop_
_entity_poly.entity_id
_entity_poly.type
_entity_poly.pdbx_seq_one_letter_code
_entity_poly.pdbx_strand_id
1 'polypeptide(L)'
;MASMVIHDRRLIGSTPAWYNYVYQVTANSPIRTIVETTARRARQSRRLAKLHILCHGFEANWSIGGQVCTPTAHGGFGLQLGMEGLNLFNYTLARAWNGLVDEIVLFACAPADTYRENAGTWGDGRRFCGYLAVTTGARVIAARDTQYYHHDDGPIDFGAWEGPVFEYSAANPDGVRIQDPSPYRVQRSRATAA
;
A
#
# COMPACT_ATOMS: atom_id res chain seq x y z
N MET A 1 1.95 5.61 19.76
CA MET A 1 2.20 6.60 18.67
C MET A 1 0.97 6.69 17.79
N ALA A 2 0.76 7.78 17.06
CA ALA A 2 -0.43 7.93 16.22
C ALA A 2 -0.36 7.02 14.98
N SER A 3 -1.49 6.38 14.67
CA SER A 3 -1.66 5.47 13.55
C SER A 3 -2.89 5.85 12.72
N MET A 4 -2.82 5.60 11.43
CA MET A 4 -3.92 5.85 10.51
C MET A 4 -4.13 4.67 9.58
N VAL A 5 -5.38 4.47 9.17
CA VAL A 5 -5.75 3.55 8.12
C VAL A 5 -6.54 4.28 7.04
N ILE A 6 -6.17 4.06 5.78
CA ILE A 6 -6.97 4.40 4.61
C ILE A 6 -7.60 3.11 4.12
N HIS A 7 -8.92 3.07 4.02
CA HIS A 7 -9.66 1.92 3.52
C HIS A 7 -10.47 2.33 2.28
N ASP A 8 -10.06 1.82 1.12
CA ASP A 8 -10.85 1.94 -0.10
C ASP A 8 -11.99 0.91 -0.09
N ARG A 9 -13.23 1.41 -0.10
CA ARG A 9 -14.45 0.60 0.08
C ARG A 9 -14.81 -0.28 -1.12
N ARG A 10 -13.97 -0.33 -2.15
CA ARG A 10 -14.01 -1.44 -3.12
C ARG A 10 -13.52 -2.76 -2.51
N LEU A 11 -12.75 -2.71 -1.43
CA LEU A 11 -12.61 -3.84 -0.53
C LEU A 11 -13.87 -3.94 0.31
N ILE A 12 -14.43 -5.15 0.37
CA ILE A 12 -15.66 -5.40 1.13
C ILE A 12 -15.29 -5.66 2.60
N GLY A 13 -16.06 -5.10 3.51
CA GLY A 13 -15.89 -5.33 4.95
C GLY A 13 -15.73 -4.05 5.75
N SER A 14 -15.46 -4.20 7.04
CA SER A 14 -15.31 -3.09 7.98
C SER A 14 -13.85 -2.80 8.29
N THR A 15 -13.51 -1.55 8.59
CA THR A 15 -12.14 -1.18 8.97
C THR A 15 -11.92 -1.49 10.46
N PRO A 16 -10.74 -1.99 10.88
CA PRO A 16 -10.47 -2.16 12.31
C PRO A 16 -10.57 -0.82 13.04
N ALA A 17 -11.32 -0.77 14.15
CA ALA A 17 -11.67 0.49 14.81
C ALA A 17 -10.59 1.04 15.76
N TRP A 18 -9.46 0.35 15.94
CA TRP A 18 -8.45 0.71 16.94
C TRP A 18 -7.38 1.69 16.45
N TYR A 19 -7.38 2.06 15.17
CA TYR A 19 -6.53 3.15 14.65
C TYR A 19 -6.93 4.49 15.26
N ASN A 20 -5.96 5.40 15.43
CA ASN A 20 -6.28 6.76 15.87
C ASN A 20 -7.11 7.52 14.83
N TYR A 21 -6.87 7.22 13.54
CA TYR A 21 -7.61 7.81 12.44
C TYR A 21 -8.02 6.72 11.44
N VAL A 22 -9.30 6.68 11.11
CA VAL A 22 -9.85 5.84 10.05
C VAL A 22 -10.35 6.76 8.95
N TYR A 23 -9.89 6.54 7.72
CA TYR A 23 -10.37 7.26 6.54
C TYR A 23 -10.85 6.30 5.47
N GLN A 24 -12.17 6.24 5.30
CA GLN A 24 -12.80 5.45 4.27
C GLN A 24 -12.95 6.27 2.99
N VAL A 25 -12.53 5.68 1.87
CA VAL A 25 -12.54 6.31 0.54
C VAL A 25 -13.26 5.40 -0.45
N THR A 26 -13.58 5.92 -1.62
CA THR A 26 -14.28 5.17 -2.68
C THR A 26 -13.63 5.45 -4.03
N ALA A 27 -14.10 4.78 -5.08
CA ALA A 27 -13.72 5.09 -6.46
C ALA A 27 -14.05 6.54 -6.90
N ASN A 28 -14.81 7.31 -6.12
CA ASN A 28 -15.10 8.72 -6.39
C ASN A 28 -14.26 9.69 -5.54
N SER A 29 -13.36 9.19 -4.69
CA SER A 29 -12.51 10.02 -3.84
C SER A 29 -11.24 10.42 -4.61
N PRO A 30 -11.00 11.70 -4.92
CA PRO A 30 -9.81 12.10 -5.66
C PRO A 30 -8.54 11.80 -4.87
N ILE A 31 -7.51 11.24 -5.52
CA ILE A 31 -6.27 10.83 -4.87
C ILE A 31 -5.58 12.00 -4.18
N ARG A 32 -5.67 13.20 -4.75
CA ARG A 32 -5.19 14.44 -4.12
C ARG A 32 -5.85 14.69 -2.76
N THR A 33 -7.17 14.56 -2.68
CA THR A 33 -7.91 14.73 -1.43
C THR A 33 -7.53 13.66 -0.40
N ILE A 34 -7.27 12.43 -0.85
CA ILE A 34 -6.80 11.33 0.02
C ILE A 34 -5.45 11.67 0.64
N VAL A 35 -4.50 12.08 -0.20
CA VAL A 35 -3.15 12.49 0.18
C VAL A 35 -3.17 13.67 1.14
N GLU A 36 -3.90 14.75 0.80
CA GLU A 36 -3.97 15.97 1.61
C GLU A 36 -4.65 15.75 2.96
N THR A 37 -5.70 14.92 3.00
CA THR A 37 -6.38 14.56 4.25
C THR A 37 -5.46 13.78 5.17
N THR A 38 -4.70 12.82 4.62
CA THR A 38 -3.72 12.04 5.38
C THR A 38 -2.61 12.94 5.94
N ALA A 39 -2.06 13.84 5.11
CA ALA A 39 -1.06 14.82 5.56
C ALA A 39 -1.61 15.73 6.68
N ARG A 40 -2.86 16.20 6.55
CA ARG A 40 -3.53 17.00 7.58
C ARG A 40 -3.64 16.25 8.90
N ARG A 41 -4.05 14.97 8.88
CA ARG A 41 -4.12 14.14 10.10
C ARG A 41 -2.74 13.91 10.72
N ALA A 42 -1.73 13.64 9.89
CA ALA A 42 -0.37 13.47 10.37
C ALA A 42 0.18 14.73 11.06
N ARG A 43 -0.08 15.93 10.51
CA ARG A 43 0.30 17.19 11.15
C ARG A 43 -0.41 17.41 12.48
N GLN A 44 -1.69 17.05 12.59
CA GLN A 44 -2.45 17.16 13.84
C GLN A 44 -1.85 16.30 14.96
N SER A 45 -1.31 15.13 14.63
CA SER A 45 -0.59 14.26 15.57
C SER A 45 0.92 14.52 15.61
N ARG A 46 1.39 15.61 15.00
CA ARG A 46 2.80 15.93 14.65
C ARG A 46 3.44 14.96 13.65
N ARG A 47 3.14 13.66 13.76
CA ARG A 47 3.58 12.60 12.85
C ARG A 47 2.65 11.39 12.98
N LEU A 48 2.58 10.55 11.95
CA LEU A 48 2.04 9.19 12.03
C LEU A 48 3.22 8.22 12.11
N ALA A 49 3.21 7.36 13.13
CA ALA A 49 4.17 6.26 13.18
C ALA A 49 3.85 5.18 12.14
N LYS A 50 2.58 5.07 11.74
CA LYS A 50 2.09 3.98 10.88
C LYS A 50 0.88 4.42 10.07
N LEU A 51 0.93 4.19 8.77
CA LEU A 51 -0.15 4.36 7.82
C LEU A 51 -0.42 3.03 7.13
N HIS A 52 -1.58 2.42 7.39
CA HIS A 52 -2.02 1.26 6.62
C HIS A 52 -2.89 1.71 5.46
N ILE A 53 -2.66 1.14 4.28
CA ILE A 53 -3.49 1.37 3.09
C ILE A 53 -4.10 0.04 2.69
N LEU A 54 -5.42 -0.06 2.83
CA LEU A 54 -6.23 -1.22 2.46
C LEU A 54 -6.98 -0.85 1.18
N CYS A 55 -6.58 -1.43 0.05
CA CYS A 55 -7.23 -1.24 -1.24
C CYS A 55 -6.97 -2.44 -2.16
N HIS A 56 -7.60 -2.50 -3.33
CA HIS A 56 -7.14 -3.42 -4.38
C HIS A 56 -5.81 -2.93 -4.97
N GLY A 57 -5.04 -3.86 -5.53
CA GLY A 57 -3.92 -3.52 -6.41
C GLY A 57 -4.36 -3.51 -7.86
N PHE A 58 -3.61 -2.83 -8.72
CA PHE A 58 -3.78 -3.02 -10.16
C PHE A 58 -2.97 -4.23 -10.60
N GLU A 59 -3.67 -5.23 -11.16
CA GLU A 59 -3.10 -6.41 -11.79
C GLU A 59 -3.54 -6.45 -13.25
N ALA A 60 -2.64 -6.87 -14.15
CA ALA A 60 -2.94 -6.97 -15.57
C ALA A 60 -2.21 -8.15 -16.23
N ASN A 61 -2.82 -8.68 -17.28
CA ASN A 61 -2.29 -9.78 -18.09
C ASN A 61 -1.37 -9.25 -19.22
N TRP A 62 -0.52 -8.26 -18.94
CA TRP A 62 0.31 -7.59 -19.94
C TRP A 62 1.79 -7.67 -19.61
N SER A 63 2.57 -8.07 -20.60
CA SER A 63 4.01 -7.83 -20.69
C SER A 63 4.24 -6.54 -21.45
N ILE A 64 4.58 -5.47 -20.74
CA ILE A 64 4.84 -4.16 -21.34
C ILE A 64 6.14 -4.19 -22.14
N GLY A 65 7.22 -4.76 -21.59
CA GLY A 65 8.52 -4.85 -22.27
C GLY A 65 8.46 -5.74 -23.51
N GLY A 66 7.66 -6.82 -23.46
CA GLY A 66 7.42 -7.70 -24.61
C GLY A 66 6.33 -7.20 -25.56
N GLN A 67 5.53 -6.21 -25.17
CA GLN A 67 4.36 -5.71 -25.90
C GLN A 67 3.34 -6.81 -26.26
N VAL A 68 3.15 -7.77 -25.37
CA VAL A 68 2.26 -8.93 -25.56
C VAL A 68 1.39 -9.18 -24.33
N CYS A 69 0.27 -9.87 -24.52
CA CYS A 69 -0.53 -10.37 -23.41
C CYS A 69 0.14 -11.61 -22.78
N THR A 70 0.00 -11.77 -21.47
CA THR A 70 0.42 -12.94 -20.71
C THR A 70 -0.79 -13.77 -20.28
N PRO A 71 -0.67 -15.10 -20.10
CA PRO A 71 -1.78 -15.93 -19.65
C PRO A 71 -2.27 -15.59 -18.24
N THR A 72 -1.38 -15.10 -17.37
CA THR A 72 -1.64 -14.78 -15.97
C THR A 72 -1.58 -13.28 -15.72
N ALA A 73 -2.43 -12.81 -14.79
CA ALA A 73 -2.34 -11.45 -14.27
C ALA A 73 -1.10 -11.30 -13.39
N HIS A 74 -0.44 -10.15 -13.50
CA HIS A 74 0.70 -9.77 -12.67
C HIS A 74 0.43 -8.42 -12.01
N GLY A 75 1.00 -8.22 -10.83
CA GLY A 75 0.84 -6.98 -10.07
C GLY A 75 1.81 -5.88 -10.49
N GLY A 76 2.06 -4.96 -9.57
CA GLY A 76 3.06 -3.91 -9.73
C GLY A 76 2.60 -2.65 -10.47
N PHE A 77 1.36 -2.60 -10.93
CA PHE A 77 0.80 -1.44 -11.64
C PHE A 77 0.31 -0.32 -10.70
N GLY A 78 0.55 -0.46 -9.40
CA GLY A 78 0.15 0.48 -8.36
C GLY A 78 -1.10 0.06 -7.59
N LEU A 79 -1.74 1.03 -6.96
CA LEU A 79 -2.85 0.84 -6.04
C LEU A 79 -4.14 1.37 -6.65
N GLN A 80 -5.20 0.56 -6.60
CA GLN A 80 -6.55 0.99 -6.92
C GLN A 80 -7.13 1.76 -5.71
N LEU A 81 -6.55 2.93 -5.45
CA LEU A 81 -6.87 3.81 -4.33
C LEU A 81 -7.52 5.10 -4.83
N GLY A 82 -8.76 5.36 -4.43
CA GLY A 82 -9.50 6.53 -4.89
C GLY A 82 -9.88 6.46 -6.37
N MET A 83 -10.10 7.63 -6.98
CA MET A 83 -10.57 7.75 -8.35
C MET A 83 -9.48 7.42 -9.38
N GLU A 84 -8.30 8.00 -9.23
CA GLU A 84 -7.21 7.91 -10.19
C GLU A 84 -6.26 6.72 -9.91
N GLY A 85 -6.32 6.16 -8.71
CA GLY A 85 -5.30 5.26 -8.20
C GLY A 85 -4.02 5.98 -7.76
N LEU A 86 -3.12 5.25 -7.13
CA LEU A 86 -1.76 5.70 -6.82
C LEU A 86 -0.76 4.78 -7.52
N ASN A 87 0.00 5.30 -8.48
CA ASN A 87 0.89 4.51 -9.33
C ASN A 87 2.13 5.32 -9.76
N LEU A 88 2.94 4.77 -10.67
CA LEU A 88 4.17 5.40 -11.15
C LEU A 88 3.96 6.76 -11.88
N PHE A 89 2.75 7.10 -12.30
CA PHE A 89 2.47 8.37 -12.96
C PHE A 89 2.15 9.51 -11.99
N ASN A 90 1.71 9.19 -10.76
CA ASN A 90 1.23 10.19 -9.80
C ASN A 90 1.75 9.99 -8.36
N TYR A 91 2.67 9.05 -8.12
CA TYR A 91 3.26 8.81 -6.79
C TYR A 91 3.85 10.07 -6.14
N THR A 92 4.28 11.04 -6.94
CA THR A 92 4.85 12.31 -6.46
C THR A 92 3.87 13.13 -5.62
N LEU A 93 2.55 12.91 -5.78
CA LEU A 93 1.53 13.50 -4.91
C LEU A 93 1.77 13.12 -3.44
N ALA A 94 2.23 11.90 -3.17
CA ALA A 94 2.53 11.43 -1.82
C ALA A 94 3.68 12.20 -1.13
N ARG A 95 4.39 13.11 -1.84
CA ARG A 95 5.36 14.04 -1.23
C ARG A 95 4.75 14.87 -0.10
N ALA A 96 3.44 15.09 -0.11
CA ALA A 96 2.75 15.74 1.00
C ALA A 96 2.89 15.00 2.34
N TRP A 97 3.30 13.73 2.34
CA TRP A 97 3.56 12.91 3.53
C TRP A 97 5.04 12.97 3.98
N ASN A 98 5.91 13.70 3.27
CA ASN A 98 7.33 13.74 3.56
C ASN A 98 7.63 14.23 4.99
N GLY A 99 8.32 13.41 5.77
CA GLY A 99 8.61 13.67 7.19
C GLY A 99 7.41 13.59 8.13
N LEU A 100 6.23 13.22 7.62
CA LEU A 100 4.99 13.13 8.39
C LEU A 100 4.54 11.70 8.67
N VAL A 101 5.08 10.72 7.95
CA VAL A 101 4.74 9.30 8.11
C VAL A 101 6.02 8.49 8.20
N ASP A 102 6.19 7.70 9.26
CA ASP A 102 7.39 6.87 9.45
C ASP A 102 7.33 5.56 8.66
N GLU A 103 6.14 4.95 8.60
CA GLU A 103 5.91 3.65 8.00
C GLU A 103 4.57 3.61 7.25
N ILE A 104 4.61 3.10 6.03
CA ILE A 104 3.46 2.84 5.17
C ILE A 104 3.41 1.34 4.90
N VAL A 105 2.29 0.70 5.20
CA VAL A 105 2.07 -0.72 4.94
C VAL A 105 0.96 -0.87 3.92
N LEU A 106 1.27 -1.53 2.80
CA LEU A 106 0.36 -1.73 1.68
C LEU A 106 -0.30 -3.11 1.78
N PHE A 107 -1.61 -3.10 2.01
CA PHE A 107 -2.47 -4.28 1.94
C PHE A 107 -3.29 -4.20 0.65
N ALA A 108 -2.73 -4.77 -0.42
CA ALA A 108 -3.28 -4.71 -1.77
C ALA A 108 -2.84 -5.93 -2.59
N CYS A 109 -3.44 -6.10 -3.76
CA CYS A 109 -3.07 -7.15 -4.71
C CYS A 109 -1.67 -6.87 -5.30
N ALA A 110 -0.68 -7.67 -4.91
CA ALA A 110 0.65 -7.73 -5.53
C ALA A 110 1.35 -6.36 -5.78
N PRO A 111 1.36 -5.41 -4.82
CA PRO A 111 1.90 -4.07 -5.03
C PRO A 111 3.41 -4.03 -5.30
N ALA A 112 4.16 -5.02 -4.80
CA ALA A 112 5.60 -5.15 -5.01
C ALA A 112 5.98 -6.21 -6.06
N ASP A 113 5.01 -6.72 -6.83
CA ASP A 113 5.33 -7.60 -7.95
C ASP A 113 6.06 -6.83 -9.04
N THR A 114 7.05 -7.47 -9.65
CA THR A 114 7.70 -6.99 -10.85
C THR A 114 7.87 -8.21 -11.74
N TYR A 115 6.86 -8.47 -12.58
CA TYR A 115 6.99 -9.45 -13.63
C TYR A 115 8.23 -9.14 -14.48
N ARG A 116 9.01 -10.16 -14.84
CA ARG A 116 10.34 -10.00 -15.45
C ARG A 116 10.33 -9.02 -16.64
N GLU A 117 9.30 -9.07 -17.46
CA GLU A 117 9.18 -8.25 -18.67
C GLU A 117 8.56 -6.86 -18.41
N ASN A 118 8.12 -6.60 -17.19
CA ASN A 118 7.65 -5.29 -16.74
C ASN A 118 8.71 -4.53 -15.93
N ALA A 119 9.88 -5.13 -15.64
CA ALA A 119 10.99 -4.44 -14.98
C ALA A 119 11.40 -3.18 -15.77
N GLY A 120 11.52 -2.05 -15.08
CA GLY A 120 11.83 -0.74 -15.67
C GLY A 120 10.64 -0.05 -16.37
N THR A 121 9.48 -0.68 -16.46
CA THR A 121 8.28 -0.12 -17.09
C THR A 121 7.33 0.51 -16.05
N TRP A 122 6.09 0.84 -16.45
CA TRP A 122 5.05 1.32 -15.54
C TRP A 122 4.32 0.20 -14.78
N GLY A 123 4.61 -1.07 -15.09
CA GLY A 123 4.18 -2.25 -14.31
C GLY A 123 5.24 -2.79 -13.35
N ASP A 124 6.21 -1.95 -12.98
CA ASP A 124 7.28 -2.31 -12.04
C ASP A 124 6.91 -1.94 -10.60
N GLY A 125 6.36 -2.90 -9.85
CA GLY A 125 5.88 -2.69 -8.49
C GLY A 125 6.97 -2.38 -7.49
N ARG A 126 8.16 -2.99 -7.65
CA ARG A 126 9.33 -2.66 -6.83
C ARG A 126 9.74 -1.21 -7.03
N ARG A 127 9.79 -0.75 -8.29
CA ARG A 127 10.06 0.66 -8.61
C ARG A 127 9.00 1.59 -8.03
N PHE A 128 7.72 1.23 -8.13
CA PHE A 128 6.63 1.99 -7.51
C PHE A 128 6.81 2.13 -6.00
N CYS A 129 7.05 1.02 -5.29
CA CYS A 129 7.24 1.02 -3.84
C CYS A 129 8.50 1.80 -3.43
N GLY A 130 9.61 1.63 -4.15
CA GLY A 130 10.84 2.39 -3.94
C GLY A 130 10.66 3.89 -4.13
N TYR A 131 9.98 4.30 -5.20
CA TYR A 131 9.67 5.71 -5.47
C TYR A 131 8.75 6.32 -4.42
N LEU A 132 7.76 5.55 -3.94
CA LEU A 132 6.92 5.98 -2.84
C LEU A 132 7.75 6.17 -1.56
N ALA A 133 8.66 5.26 -1.24
CA ALA A 133 9.54 5.35 -0.08
C ALA A 133 10.48 6.57 -0.15
N VAL A 134 11.14 6.78 -1.29
CA VAL A 134 12.01 7.95 -1.50
C VAL A 134 11.22 9.27 -1.41
N THR A 135 10.03 9.31 -2.01
CA THR A 135 9.20 10.52 -2.07
C THR A 135 8.68 10.92 -0.69
N THR A 136 8.28 9.94 0.11
CA THR A 136 7.69 10.16 1.44
C THR A 136 8.74 10.19 2.54
N GLY A 137 9.94 9.65 2.31
CA GLY A 137 10.92 9.37 3.36
C GLY A 137 10.46 8.29 4.36
N ALA A 138 9.28 7.69 4.14
CA ALA A 138 8.76 6.62 4.98
C ALA A 138 9.38 5.28 4.57
N ARG A 139 9.35 4.32 5.49
CA ARG A 139 9.50 2.90 5.13
C ARG A 139 8.22 2.43 4.46
N VAL A 140 8.32 1.75 3.33
CA VAL A 140 7.17 1.15 2.64
C VAL A 140 7.29 -0.36 2.74
N ILE A 141 6.24 -1.00 3.26
CA ILE A 141 6.17 -2.46 3.41
C ILE A 141 5.12 -2.98 2.45
N ALA A 142 5.50 -3.91 1.59
CA ALA A 142 4.64 -4.41 0.53
C ALA A 142 5.00 -5.86 0.17
N ALA A 143 3.98 -6.66 -0.10
CA ALA A 143 4.15 -8.03 -0.57
C ALA A 143 4.21 -8.10 -2.09
N ARG A 144 4.98 -9.07 -2.59
CA ARG A 144 5.02 -9.40 -4.01
C ARG A 144 3.72 -10.02 -4.47
N ASP A 145 3.15 -10.94 -3.69
CA ASP A 145 1.99 -11.71 -4.14
C ASP A 145 0.67 -11.03 -3.75
N THR A 146 -0.41 -11.43 -4.41
CA THR A 146 -1.77 -10.96 -4.15
C THR A 146 -2.13 -11.21 -2.68
N GLN A 147 -2.45 -10.15 -1.94
CA GLN A 147 -2.91 -10.29 -0.56
C GLN A 147 -4.42 -10.54 -0.54
N TYR A 148 -4.82 -11.71 -0.06
CA TYR A 148 -6.22 -12.05 0.15
C TYR A 148 -6.69 -11.51 1.50
N TYR A 149 -8.01 -11.33 1.63
CA TYR A 149 -8.61 -10.88 2.88
C TYR A 149 -9.96 -11.53 3.12
N HIS A 150 -10.34 -11.56 4.39
CA HIS A 150 -11.62 -12.09 4.88
C HIS A 150 -12.40 -10.97 5.57
N HIS A 151 -13.72 -11.05 5.51
CA HIS A 151 -14.61 -10.04 6.11
C HIS A 151 -15.87 -10.62 6.76
N ASP A 152 -15.98 -11.95 6.85
CA ASP A 152 -17.20 -12.63 7.31
C ASP A 152 -17.45 -12.47 8.82
N ASP A 153 -16.40 -12.34 9.63
CA ASP A 153 -16.46 -12.36 11.10
C ASP A 153 -15.92 -11.08 11.78
N GLY A 154 -15.98 -9.92 11.10
CA GLY A 154 -15.62 -8.63 11.70
C GLY A 154 -14.87 -7.66 10.78
N PRO A 155 -13.89 -6.90 11.32
CA PRO A 155 -13.01 -6.08 10.50
C PRO A 155 -12.27 -6.91 9.45
N ILE A 156 -11.96 -6.27 8.32
CA ILE A 156 -11.13 -6.84 7.26
C ILE A 156 -9.86 -7.39 7.89
N ASP A 157 -9.59 -8.64 7.57
CA ASP A 157 -8.37 -9.33 7.97
C ASP A 157 -7.64 -9.88 6.75
N PHE A 158 -6.40 -9.45 6.57
CA PHE A 158 -5.50 -9.95 5.54
C PHE A 158 -4.75 -11.22 5.98
N GLY A 159 -4.92 -11.65 7.23
CA GLY A 159 -4.31 -12.88 7.73
C GLY A 159 -2.78 -12.81 7.74
N ALA A 160 -2.14 -13.91 7.32
CA ALA A 160 -0.71 -13.96 7.08
C ALA A 160 -0.36 -13.31 5.74
N TRP A 161 0.87 -12.82 5.61
CA TRP A 161 1.34 -12.27 4.35
C TRP A 161 1.47 -13.35 3.28
N GLU A 162 0.94 -13.06 2.08
CA GLU A 162 1.13 -13.93 0.92
C GLU A 162 2.45 -13.61 0.21
N GLY A 163 3.28 -14.63 0.04
CA GLY A 163 4.55 -14.53 -0.67
C GLY A 163 5.63 -13.68 0.03
N PRO A 164 6.73 -13.37 -0.69
CA PRO A 164 7.80 -12.53 -0.16
C PRO A 164 7.34 -11.10 0.11
N VAL A 165 7.72 -10.57 1.28
CA VAL A 165 7.47 -9.18 1.68
C VAL A 165 8.77 -8.38 1.64
N PHE A 166 8.70 -7.14 1.21
CA PHE A 166 9.84 -6.24 1.07
C PHE A 166 9.63 -4.96 1.88
N GLU A 167 10.72 -4.47 2.46
CA GLU A 167 10.82 -3.12 3.01
C GLU A 167 11.60 -2.24 2.04
N TYR A 168 11.03 -1.11 1.67
CA TYR A 168 11.65 -0.07 0.85
C TYR A 168 11.91 1.16 1.72
N SER A 169 13.02 1.82 1.51
CA SER A 169 13.36 3.08 2.18
C SER A 169 14.12 4.01 1.24
N ALA A 170 14.31 5.26 1.64
CA ALA A 170 15.16 6.18 0.87
C ALA A 170 16.61 5.69 0.73
N ALA A 171 17.11 4.92 1.70
CA ALA A 171 18.45 4.33 1.65
C ALA A 171 18.50 3.07 0.78
N ASN A 172 17.41 2.28 0.75
CA ASN A 172 17.31 1.04 -0.03
C ASN A 172 16.05 1.07 -0.90
N PRO A 173 16.03 1.85 -2.00
CA PRO A 173 14.85 2.01 -2.84
C PRO A 173 14.52 0.74 -3.64
N ASP A 174 15.47 -0.17 -3.83
CA ASP A 174 15.24 -1.44 -4.55
C ASP A 174 14.55 -2.51 -3.68
N GLY A 175 14.40 -2.23 -2.38
CA GLY A 175 13.73 -3.08 -1.42
C GLY A 175 14.62 -4.18 -0.84
N VAL A 176 14.46 -4.45 0.45
CA VAL A 176 15.10 -5.56 1.14
C VAL A 176 14.02 -6.55 1.58
N ARG A 177 14.23 -7.84 1.29
CA ARG A 177 13.28 -8.88 1.71
C ARG A 177 13.25 -8.97 3.24
N ILE A 178 12.06 -8.96 3.80
CA ILE A 178 11.80 -9.15 5.23
C ILE A 178 11.68 -10.65 5.50
N GLN A 179 12.37 -11.14 6.53
CA GLN A 179 12.31 -12.55 6.94
C GLN A 179 11.07 -12.85 7.79
N ASP A 180 10.73 -11.93 8.71
CA ASP A 180 9.52 -12.01 9.52
C ASP A 180 8.65 -10.75 9.32
N PRO A 181 7.65 -10.80 8.43
CA PRO A 181 6.76 -9.68 8.20
C PRO A 181 5.57 -9.62 9.18
N SER A 182 5.47 -10.56 10.13
CA SER A 182 4.34 -10.63 11.08
C SER A 182 4.08 -9.36 11.89
N PRO A 183 5.07 -8.51 12.25
CA PRO A 183 4.83 -7.27 12.99
C PRO A 183 4.04 -6.21 12.19
N TYR A 184 4.01 -6.33 10.85
CA TYR A 184 3.40 -5.33 9.98
C TYR A 184 1.93 -5.61 9.67
N ARG A 185 1.38 -6.77 10.06
CA ARG A 185 0.01 -7.18 9.75
C ARG A 185 -1.05 -6.20 10.28
N VAL A 186 -2.22 -6.18 9.65
CA VAL A 186 -3.42 -5.57 10.24
C VAL A 186 -3.80 -6.42 11.46
N GLN A 187 -3.78 -5.81 12.64
CA GLN A 187 -4.16 -6.53 13.87
C GLN A 187 -5.69 -6.62 13.97
N ARG A 188 -6.21 -7.81 14.30
CA ARG A 188 -7.66 -8.03 14.47
C ARG A 188 -8.25 -7.28 15.67
N SER A 189 -7.45 -7.04 16.72
CA SER A 189 -7.91 -6.35 17.92
C SER A 189 -6.87 -5.40 18.48
N ARG A 190 -7.34 -4.49 19.34
CA ARG A 190 -6.46 -3.59 20.10
C ARG A 190 -5.53 -4.35 21.05
N ALA A 191 -5.98 -5.48 21.59
CA ALA A 191 -5.17 -6.32 22.50
C ALA A 191 -3.99 -6.97 21.78
N THR A 192 -4.09 -7.23 20.48
CA THR A 192 -2.99 -7.77 19.66
C THR A 192 -2.15 -6.68 18.99
N ALA A 193 -2.49 -5.40 19.20
CA ALA A 193 -1.80 -4.24 18.63
C ALA A 193 -0.94 -3.46 19.64
N ALA A 194 -1.01 -3.83 20.93
CA ALA A 194 -0.22 -3.26 22.02
C ALA A 194 1.07 -4.08 22.22
#